data_AF-A0A3S0TUD3-F1
#
_entry.id   AF-A0A3S0TUD3-F1
#
_cell.length_a   1.000
_cell.length_b   1.000
_cell.length_c   1.000
_cell.angle_alpha   90.00
_cell.angle_beta   90.00
_cell.angle_gamma   90.00
#
_symmetry.space_group_name_H-M   'P 1'
#
loop_
_entity.id
_entity.type
_entity.pdbx_description
1 polymer ?
#
loop_
_entity_poly.entity_id
_entity_poly.type
_entity_poly.pdbx_seq_one_letter_code
_entity_poly.pdbx_strand_id
1 'polypeptide(L)'
;MMPDRLEVMIRSADVGDTYMSWTWLTPPHQPRTARLTSSQLVPVLQALTDSLPGGTYQGGSAAQVAQRLQSGIFSAHRHRRSLATLTAAALPDELAAEIAEKSVAEVIRVRLCPSPRLAQVPWELLMLPDGRRLIEAAEIIHDPPTAFYSERRRQPVDWETVAAQPVVYVVDPALQYPQHQVLTAEGLRRFSRRLDEIRCAERLFAGELLPQNPRATVTRDVLSDALKTPISRLMYVGHISSDPYEPGSAAIHLSDVLPCKGMHRAVKGSVPLSALDFRLGTTLIDDPAVWDSYLADRPQLGDEIWPMPVRVALVACEGSVDYRTVETYGLVMAILNSGAELVTTTRWPLPSDRAFHIGDTGNPALPTTELALEVDCAHDQPDPVGALREWQIAQLHHWLAEPDELRYSPITWAAVTHTVAQRRD
;
A
#
# COMPACT_ATOMS: atom_id res chain seq x y z
N MET A 1 -19.85 4.34 15.73
CA MET A 1 -19.07 5.38 16.44
C MET A 1 -17.77 4.73 16.84
N MET A 2 -16.67 5.05 16.16
CA MET A 2 -15.34 4.56 16.54
C MET A 2 -15.08 5.02 17.98
N PRO A 3 -14.46 4.20 18.85
CA PRO A 3 -14.06 4.66 20.18
C PRO A 3 -13.21 5.92 20.04
N ASP A 4 -13.28 6.82 21.03
CA ASP A 4 -12.39 7.96 21.09
C ASP A 4 -10.94 7.41 21.16
N ARG A 5 -10.11 7.76 20.17
CA ARG A 5 -8.75 7.23 20.04
C ARG A 5 -7.78 8.36 20.34
N LEU A 6 -6.80 8.08 21.19
CA LEU A 6 -5.73 9.04 21.44
C LEU A 6 -4.78 9.04 20.25
N GLU A 7 -4.74 10.13 19.49
CA GLU A 7 -3.92 10.23 18.28
C GLU A 7 -2.59 10.96 18.53
N VAL A 8 -1.51 10.46 17.92
CA VAL A 8 -0.22 11.16 17.81
C VAL A 8 0.14 11.33 16.34
N MET A 9 0.42 12.57 15.94
CA MET A 9 0.86 12.92 14.60
C MET A 9 2.38 13.01 14.57
N ILE A 10 3.03 12.20 13.73
CA ILE A 10 4.47 12.18 13.52
C ILE A 10 4.77 12.72 12.12
N ARG A 11 5.66 13.71 12.04
CA ARG A 11 6.17 14.27 10.79
C ARG A 11 7.68 14.22 10.77
N SER A 12 8.27 13.92 9.62
CA SER A 12 9.72 13.97 9.46
C SER A 12 10.15 14.57 8.15
N ALA A 13 11.33 15.19 8.14
CA ALA A 13 11.96 15.79 6.97
C ALA A 13 13.46 15.48 6.95
N ASP A 14 14.02 15.28 5.75
CA ASP A 14 15.43 15.00 5.53
C ASP A 14 16.17 16.29 5.14
N VAL A 15 17.04 16.80 6.03
CA VAL A 15 17.89 17.99 5.80
C VAL A 15 19.28 17.72 6.37
N GLY A 16 20.12 17.07 5.58
CA GLY A 16 21.34 16.43 6.10
C GLY A 16 20.93 15.23 6.95
N ASP A 17 20.64 15.46 8.23
CA ASP A 17 19.99 14.54 9.18
C ASP A 17 18.47 14.47 8.96
N THR A 18 17.84 13.45 9.54
CA THR A 18 16.38 13.33 9.52
C THR A 18 15.83 13.94 10.80
N TYR A 19 15.02 14.99 10.68
CA TYR A 19 14.36 15.65 11.80
C TYR A 19 12.94 15.12 11.91
N MET A 20 12.57 14.70 13.10
CA MET A 20 11.25 14.18 13.43
C MET A 20 10.59 15.09 14.44
N SER A 21 9.29 15.32 14.28
CA SER A 21 8.43 15.95 15.26
C SER A 21 7.22 15.07 15.52
N TRP A 22 6.72 15.07 16.75
CA TRP A 22 5.46 14.43 17.08
C TRP A 22 4.60 15.33 17.96
N THR A 23 3.28 15.23 17.81
CA THR A 23 2.30 16.01 18.58
C THR A 23 1.10 15.14 18.89
N TRP A 24 0.79 14.97 20.16
CA TRP A 24 -0.48 14.38 20.59
C TRP A 24 -1.62 15.33 20.21
N LEU A 25 -2.65 14.80 19.56
CA LEU A 25 -3.82 15.56 19.10
C LEU A 25 -4.83 15.76 20.24
N THR A 26 -4.30 16.08 21.42
CA THR A 26 -5.03 16.47 22.61
C THR A 26 -4.40 17.76 23.16
N PRO A 27 -5.20 18.69 23.73
CA PRO A 27 -4.65 19.89 24.37
C PRO A 27 -3.56 19.52 25.39
N PRO A 28 -2.42 20.23 25.43
CA PRO A 28 -2.15 21.53 24.81
C PRO A 28 -1.53 21.51 23.40
N HIS A 29 -1.53 20.38 22.66
CA HIS A 29 -0.95 20.27 21.30
C HIS A 29 0.51 20.75 21.19
N GLN A 30 1.36 20.39 22.16
CA GLN A 30 2.77 20.79 22.17
C GLN A 30 3.61 19.82 21.33
N PRO A 31 4.28 20.28 20.26
CA PRO A 31 5.16 19.43 19.47
C PRO A 31 6.45 19.13 20.23
N ARG A 32 6.86 17.86 20.21
CA ARG A 32 8.21 17.41 20.59
C ARG A 32 9.02 17.13 19.33
N THR A 33 10.34 17.17 19.43
CA THR A 33 11.24 16.99 18.29
C THR A 33 12.44 16.13 18.62
N ALA A 34 12.89 15.34 17.66
CA ALA A 34 14.13 14.59 17.73
C ALA A 34 14.92 14.73 16.43
N ARG A 35 16.25 14.63 16.54
CA ARG A 35 17.17 14.53 15.41
C ARG A 35 17.67 13.10 15.29
N LEU A 36 17.34 12.44 14.19
CA LEU A 36 17.88 11.13 13.85
C LEU A 36 19.16 11.34 13.03
N THR A 37 20.30 10.96 13.59
CA THR A 37 21.59 11.24 12.95
C THR A 37 21.79 10.35 11.72
N SER A 38 22.23 10.94 10.61
CA SER A 38 22.41 10.22 9.34
C SER A 38 23.43 9.09 9.44
N SER A 39 24.48 9.29 10.23
CA SER A 39 25.54 8.30 10.43
C SER A 39 25.05 7.03 11.12
N GLN A 40 23.99 7.12 11.93
CA GLN A 40 23.34 5.98 12.56
C GLN A 40 22.19 5.43 11.69
N LEU A 41 21.38 6.33 11.11
CA LEU A 41 20.16 5.96 10.40
C LEU A 41 20.43 5.34 9.03
N VAL A 42 21.25 5.97 8.19
CA VAL A 42 21.44 5.57 6.79
C VAL A 42 21.97 4.14 6.64
N PRO A 43 22.99 3.69 7.40
CA PRO A 43 23.48 2.31 7.27
C PRO A 43 22.42 1.25 7.58
N VAL A 44 21.53 1.54 8.53
CA VAL A 44 20.49 0.60 8.97
C VAL A 44 19.35 0.54 7.95
N LEU A 45 18.98 1.70 7.37
CA LEU A 45 18.03 1.75 6.27
C LEU A 45 18.56 1.06 5.01
N GLN A 46 19.87 1.16 4.73
CA GLN A 46 20.50 0.43 3.64
C GLN A 46 20.41 -1.08 3.87
N ALA A 47 20.71 -1.56 5.08
CA ALA A 47 20.60 -2.98 5.43
C ALA A 47 19.14 -3.50 5.30
N LEU A 48 18.15 -2.67 5.64
CA LEU A 48 16.74 -2.95 5.37
C LEU A 48 16.51 -3.09 3.86
N THR A 49 16.90 -2.08 3.07
CA THR A 49 16.70 -2.04 1.62
C THR A 49 17.32 -3.25 0.92
N ASP A 50 18.55 -3.63 1.31
CA ASP A 50 19.27 -4.78 0.76
C ASP A 50 18.58 -6.12 1.06
N SER A 51 17.75 -6.16 2.10
CA SER A 51 16.98 -7.33 2.53
C SER A 51 15.59 -7.42 1.87
N LEU A 52 15.06 -6.32 1.34
CA LEU A 52 13.74 -6.31 0.70
C LEU A 52 13.79 -6.90 -0.71
N PRO A 53 12.68 -7.37 -1.30
CA PRO A 53 12.62 -7.74 -2.71
C PRO A 53 12.92 -6.49 -3.55
N GLY A 54 13.88 -6.58 -4.49
CA GLY A 54 14.42 -5.39 -5.17
C GLY A 54 13.36 -4.63 -5.96
N GLY A 55 13.45 -3.28 -5.97
CA GLY A 55 12.45 -2.37 -6.55
C GLY A 55 12.58 -2.07 -8.05
N THR A 56 13.30 -2.85 -8.84
CA THR A 56 13.32 -2.65 -10.30
C THR A 56 12.32 -3.59 -10.96
N TYR A 57 11.79 -3.19 -12.13
CA TYR A 57 10.93 -4.00 -13.02
C TYR A 57 11.54 -5.36 -13.41
N GLN A 58 12.81 -5.59 -13.07
CA GLN A 58 13.50 -6.87 -13.18
C GLN A 58 13.50 -7.68 -11.88
N GLY A 59 12.57 -7.37 -10.94
CA GLY A 59 12.39 -7.96 -9.62
C GLY A 59 13.26 -9.18 -9.41
N GLY A 60 14.24 -9.06 -8.50
CA GLY A 60 15.29 -10.06 -8.32
C GLY A 60 14.71 -11.48 -8.42
N SER A 61 15.43 -12.38 -9.08
CA SER A 61 14.91 -13.72 -9.39
C SER A 61 14.31 -14.36 -8.13
N ALA A 62 13.31 -15.23 -8.29
CA ALA A 62 12.67 -15.87 -7.13
C ALA A 62 13.69 -16.56 -6.20
N ALA A 63 14.84 -17.00 -6.74
CA ALA A 63 15.97 -17.50 -5.97
C ALA A 63 16.72 -16.42 -5.17
N GLN A 64 16.94 -15.22 -5.74
CA GLN A 64 17.53 -14.08 -5.00
C GLN A 64 16.61 -13.63 -3.86
N VAL A 65 15.30 -13.59 -4.11
CA VAL A 65 14.32 -13.25 -3.06
C VAL A 65 14.30 -14.34 -1.98
N ALA A 66 14.30 -15.62 -2.35
CA ALA A 66 14.42 -16.73 -1.41
C ALA A 66 15.69 -16.62 -0.53
N GLN A 67 16.83 -16.24 -1.12
CA GLN A 67 18.07 -16.00 -0.37
C GLN A 67 17.91 -14.85 0.64
N ARG A 68 17.21 -13.76 0.26
CA ARG A 68 16.94 -12.62 1.15
C ARG A 68 16.02 -12.99 2.30
N LEU A 69 15.03 -13.85 2.09
CA LEU A 69 14.19 -14.38 3.17
C LEU A 69 15.01 -15.05 4.28
N GLN A 70 16.05 -15.80 3.89
CA GLN A 70 16.90 -16.56 4.82
C GLN A 70 18.02 -15.74 5.46
N SER A 71 18.46 -14.65 4.81
CA SER A 71 19.67 -13.92 5.22
C SER A 71 19.44 -12.44 5.57
N GLY A 72 18.27 -11.89 5.25
CA GLY A 72 17.93 -10.48 5.45
C GLY A 72 17.57 -10.10 6.88
N ILE A 73 17.11 -8.86 7.09
CA ILE A 73 16.81 -8.35 8.43
C ILE A 73 15.70 -9.12 9.14
N PHE A 74 14.83 -9.81 8.40
CA PHE A 74 13.69 -10.55 8.95
C PHE A 74 13.98 -12.03 9.19
N SER A 75 15.19 -12.50 8.93
CA SER A 75 15.52 -13.91 9.10
C SER A 75 15.67 -14.31 10.57
N ALA A 76 15.47 -15.59 10.85
CA ALA A 76 15.55 -16.15 12.20
C ALA A 76 16.83 -15.78 12.94
N HIS A 77 17.97 -15.77 12.24
CA HIS A 77 19.27 -15.48 12.85
C HIS A 77 19.57 -14.00 13.05
N ARG A 78 18.93 -13.09 12.31
CA ARG A 78 19.27 -11.66 12.32
C ARG A 78 18.22 -10.77 12.97
N HIS A 79 16.96 -11.18 12.98
CA HIS A 79 15.85 -10.28 13.29
C HIS A 79 15.95 -9.56 14.64
N ARG A 80 16.36 -10.25 15.72
CA ARG A 80 16.47 -9.63 17.06
C ARG A 80 17.43 -8.44 17.05
N ARG A 81 18.63 -8.64 16.51
CA ARG A 81 19.66 -7.60 16.45
C ARG A 81 19.30 -6.52 15.44
N SER A 82 18.89 -6.90 14.23
CA SER A 82 18.60 -5.94 13.16
C SER A 82 17.43 -5.01 13.53
N LEU A 83 16.35 -5.54 14.11
CA LEU A 83 15.21 -4.74 14.52
C LEU A 83 15.50 -3.87 15.76
N ALA A 84 16.36 -4.34 16.67
CA ALA A 84 16.84 -3.49 17.78
C ALA A 84 17.63 -2.29 17.26
N THR A 85 18.57 -2.51 16.33
CA THR A 85 19.33 -1.43 15.70
C THR A 85 18.42 -0.48 14.92
N LEU A 86 17.44 -1.01 14.17
CA LEU A 86 16.47 -0.18 13.44
C LEU A 86 15.60 0.65 14.39
N THR A 87 15.11 0.05 15.48
CA THR A 87 14.33 0.75 16.50
C THR A 87 15.13 1.91 17.08
N ALA A 88 16.36 1.66 17.54
CA ALA A 88 17.21 2.69 18.13
C ALA A 88 17.57 3.82 17.15
N ALA A 89 17.61 3.54 15.85
CA ALA A 89 17.95 4.53 14.83
C ALA A 89 16.73 5.35 14.35
N ALA A 90 15.54 4.74 14.32
CA ALA A 90 14.35 5.32 13.67
C ALA A 90 13.26 5.81 14.64
N LEU A 91 13.18 5.26 15.86
CA LEU A 91 12.15 5.59 16.85
C LEU A 91 12.78 6.33 18.04
N PRO A 92 12.49 7.61 18.27
CA PRO A 92 12.96 8.34 19.45
C PRO A 92 12.48 7.68 20.75
N ASP A 93 13.39 7.53 21.73
CA ASP A 93 13.11 6.89 23.03
C ASP A 93 11.94 7.56 23.77
N GLU A 94 11.87 8.89 23.73
CA GLU A 94 10.82 9.68 24.38
C GLU A 94 9.44 9.38 23.78
N LEU A 95 9.33 9.34 22.45
CA LEU A 95 8.11 8.95 21.75
C LEU A 95 7.71 7.51 22.07
N ALA A 96 8.68 6.58 22.08
CA ALA A 96 8.42 5.18 22.40
C ALA A 96 7.89 5.01 23.84
N ALA A 97 8.47 5.73 24.80
CA ALA A 97 8.02 5.72 26.19
C ALA A 97 6.61 6.29 26.34
N GLU A 98 6.31 7.42 25.70
CA GLU A 98 4.98 8.04 25.72
C GLU A 98 3.89 7.10 25.18
N ILE A 99 4.16 6.42 24.06
CA ILE A 99 3.22 5.46 23.47
C ILE A 99 3.04 4.25 24.39
N ALA A 100 4.13 3.71 24.95
CA ALA A 100 4.07 2.57 25.86
C ALA A 100 3.23 2.89 27.11
N GLU A 101 3.46 4.06 27.73
CA GLU A 101 2.73 4.52 28.91
C GLU A 101 1.24 4.71 28.62
N LYS A 102 0.90 5.43 27.54
CA LYS A 102 -0.49 5.78 27.22
C LYS A 102 -1.31 4.58 26.76
N SER A 103 -0.70 3.62 26.07
CA SER A 103 -1.39 2.44 25.53
C SER A 103 -1.82 1.43 26.60
N VAL A 104 -1.48 1.67 27.88
CA VAL A 104 -1.98 0.86 29.00
C VAL A 104 -3.48 1.09 29.22
N ALA A 105 -3.96 2.32 29.00
CA ALA A 105 -5.35 2.72 29.27
C ALA A 105 -6.10 3.17 28.01
N GLU A 106 -5.39 3.62 26.98
CA GLU A 106 -5.98 4.26 25.80
C GLU A 106 -5.74 3.45 24.53
N VAL A 107 -6.69 3.50 23.61
CA VAL A 107 -6.47 3.02 22.23
C VAL A 107 -5.74 4.12 21.46
N ILE A 108 -4.51 3.82 21.05
CA ILE A 108 -3.64 4.79 20.37
C ILE A 108 -3.73 4.63 18.86
N ARG A 109 -3.73 5.77 18.14
CA ARG A 109 -3.43 5.82 16.72
C ARG A 109 -2.21 6.69 16.44
N VAL A 110 -1.23 6.11 15.76
CA VAL A 110 -0.05 6.80 15.24
C VAL A 110 -0.33 7.20 13.78
N ARG A 111 -0.22 8.50 13.50
CA ARG A 111 -0.37 9.07 12.15
C ARG A 111 1.00 9.49 11.63
N LEU A 112 1.41 8.91 10.52
CA LEU A 112 2.75 9.08 9.95
C LEU A 112 2.70 9.96 8.69
N CYS A 113 3.51 11.01 8.68
CA CYS A 113 3.93 11.69 7.46
C CYS A 113 5.46 11.55 7.36
N PRO A 114 5.96 10.37 6.94
CA PRO A 114 7.39 10.06 6.96
C PRO A 114 8.15 10.86 5.89
N SER A 115 9.46 11.02 6.11
CA SER A 115 10.36 11.51 5.09
C SER A 115 10.69 10.39 4.09
N PRO A 116 11.25 10.72 2.91
CA PRO A 116 11.79 9.75 1.96
C PRO A 116 12.62 8.63 2.58
N ARG A 117 13.50 8.95 3.53
CA ARG A 117 14.32 7.95 4.21
C ARG A 117 13.51 6.99 5.09
N LEU A 118 12.43 7.46 5.71
CA LEU A 118 11.64 6.67 6.65
C LEU A 118 10.45 5.94 6.00
N ALA A 119 10.19 6.18 4.70
CA ALA A 119 9.05 5.63 3.97
C ALA A 119 8.95 4.09 3.99
N GLN A 120 10.09 3.39 4.01
CA GLN A 120 10.13 1.93 4.03
C GLN A 120 10.26 1.33 5.44
N VAL A 121 10.35 2.15 6.49
CA VAL A 121 10.51 1.62 7.84
C VAL A 121 9.25 0.82 8.23
N PRO A 122 9.39 -0.44 8.66
CA PRO A 122 8.30 -1.23 9.22
C PRO A 122 8.02 -0.77 10.66
N TRP A 123 7.32 0.35 10.80
CA TRP A 123 6.94 0.93 12.09
C TRP A 123 6.29 -0.08 13.04
N GLU A 124 5.50 -0.99 12.48
CA GLU A 124 4.81 -2.10 13.12
C GLU A 124 5.76 -2.99 13.94
N LEU A 125 7.00 -3.14 13.47
CA LEU A 125 8.03 -4.00 14.06
C LEU A 125 8.96 -3.27 15.03
N LEU A 126 8.85 -1.95 15.18
CA LEU A 126 9.70 -1.21 16.10
C LEU A 126 9.33 -1.54 17.55
N MET A 127 10.32 -1.62 18.43
CA MET A 127 10.12 -2.04 19.82
C MET A 127 9.84 -0.86 20.75
N LEU A 128 8.91 -1.06 21.67
CA LEU A 128 8.66 -0.18 22.79
C LEU A 128 9.50 -0.59 24.02
N PRO A 129 9.71 0.31 25.00
CA PRO A 129 10.52 0.02 26.18
C PRO A 129 9.99 -1.13 27.07
N ASP A 130 8.70 -1.43 26.98
CA ASP A 130 8.03 -2.52 27.71
C ASP A 130 8.12 -3.88 26.99
N GLY A 131 8.83 -3.94 25.86
CA GLY A 131 9.06 -5.15 25.08
C GLY A 131 8.01 -5.45 24.02
N ARG A 132 6.88 -4.72 24.00
CA ARG A 132 5.89 -4.83 22.91
C ARG A 132 6.44 -4.27 21.60
N ARG A 133 5.90 -4.74 20.49
CA ARG A 133 6.04 -4.06 19.19
C ARG A 133 5.02 -2.93 19.08
N LEU A 134 5.34 -1.90 18.30
CA LEU A 134 4.47 -0.74 18.13
C LEU A 134 3.07 -1.14 17.65
N ILE A 135 2.97 -2.13 16.76
CA ILE A 135 1.67 -2.62 16.27
C ILE A 135 0.80 -3.20 17.39
N GLU A 136 1.37 -3.76 18.45
CA GLU A 136 0.62 -4.31 19.58
C GLU A 136 0.04 -3.21 20.49
N ALA A 137 0.63 -2.02 20.47
CA ALA A 137 0.25 -0.89 21.32
C ALA A 137 -0.59 0.18 20.59
N ALA A 138 -0.48 0.28 19.27
CA ALA A 138 -1.14 1.32 18.50
C ALA A 138 -1.59 0.83 17.11
N GLU A 139 -2.62 1.49 16.59
CA GLU A 139 -2.92 1.50 15.16
C GLU A 139 -1.95 2.43 14.44
N ILE A 140 -1.45 2.03 13.27
CA ILE A 140 -0.49 2.81 12.48
C ILE A 140 -1.12 3.14 11.13
N ILE A 141 -1.24 4.44 10.84
CA ILE A 141 -1.70 4.94 9.54
C ILE A 141 -0.74 6.00 9.01
N HIS A 142 -0.74 6.19 7.70
CA HIS A 142 -0.13 7.32 7.04
C HIS A 142 -1.17 8.42 6.87
N ASP A 143 -0.77 9.67 7.08
CA ASP A 143 -1.58 10.86 6.85
C ASP A 143 -1.01 11.61 5.64
N PRO A 144 -1.85 12.00 4.66
CA PRO A 144 -1.42 12.90 3.60
C PRO A 144 -0.85 14.21 4.17
N PRO A 145 0.05 14.88 3.45
CA PRO A 145 0.51 16.23 3.82
C PRO A 145 -0.67 17.17 4.03
N THR A 146 -0.59 18.10 4.98
CA THR A 146 -1.73 19.00 5.29
C THR A 146 -2.27 19.75 4.06
N ALA A 147 -1.40 20.14 3.12
CA ALA A 147 -1.77 20.82 1.87
C ALA A 147 -2.67 19.97 0.95
N PHE A 148 -2.64 18.64 1.08
CA PHE A 148 -3.53 17.73 0.35
C PHE A 148 -5.01 18.09 0.60
N TYR A 149 -5.37 18.37 1.85
CA TYR A 149 -6.77 18.56 2.24
C TYR A 149 -7.37 19.85 1.65
N SER A 150 -6.57 20.90 1.42
CA SER A 150 -7.03 22.15 0.80
C SER A 150 -7.26 22.03 -0.70
N GLU A 151 -6.58 21.10 -1.38
CA GLU A 151 -6.64 20.93 -2.84
C GLU A 151 -7.60 19.80 -3.26
N ARG A 152 -8.22 19.12 -2.29
CA ARG A 152 -9.03 17.95 -2.54
C ARG A 152 -10.36 18.30 -3.22
N ARG A 153 -10.46 18.01 -4.52
CA ARG A 153 -11.65 18.29 -5.34
C ARG A 153 -12.81 17.35 -5.04
N ARG A 154 -12.52 16.06 -4.87
CA ARG A 154 -13.53 15.04 -4.59
C ARG A 154 -13.47 14.59 -3.14
N GLN A 155 -14.52 14.92 -2.40
CA GLN A 155 -14.69 14.46 -1.02
C GLN A 155 -15.14 13.00 -1.00
N PRO A 156 -14.66 12.21 -0.04
CA PRO A 156 -15.09 10.84 0.10
C PRO A 156 -16.54 10.82 0.61
N VAL A 157 -17.25 9.76 0.25
CA VAL A 157 -18.59 9.47 0.77
C VAL A 157 -18.46 8.56 1.99
N ASP A 158 -19.39 8.67 2.93
CA ASP A 158 -19.37 7.85 4.14
C ASP A 158 -19.55 6.36 3.78
N TRP A 159 -18.70 5.49 4.33
CA TRP A 159 -18.70 4.06 4.01
C TRP A 159 -20.08 3.43 4.19
N GLU A 160 -20.80 3.78 5.25
CA GLU A 160 -22.13 3.25 5.56
C GLU A 160 -23.15 3.48 4.43
N THR A 161 -22.97 4.53 3.63
CA THR A 161 -23.87 4.87 2.52
C THR A 161 -23.60 4.06 1.26
N VAL A 162 -22.37 3.57 1.09
CA VAL A 162 -21.94 2.83 -0.09
C VAL A 162 -21.57 1.37 0.21
N ALA A 163 -21.60 0.94 1.47
CA ALA A 163 -21.18 -0.39 1.92
C ALA A 163 -21.95 -1.54 1.23
N ALA A 164 -23.16 -1.30 0.74
CA ALA A 164 -23.94 -2.30 0.01
C ALA A 164 -23.70 -2.29 -1.52
N GLN A 165 -23.04 -1.26 -2.06
CA GLN A 165 -22.81 -1.12 -3.50
C GLN A 165 -21.84 -2.17 -4.03
N PRO A 166 -21.84 -2.51 -5.33
CA PRO A 166 -20.94 -3.52 -5.86
C PRO A 166 -19.45 -3.25 -5.63
N VAL A 167 -18.65 -4.31 -5.66
CA VAL A 167 -17.19 -4.30 -5.53
C VAL A 167 -16.56 -4.54 -6.88
N VAL A 168 -15.53 -3.77 -7.20
CA VAL A 168 -14.72 -3.95 -8.41
C VAL A 168 -13.41 -4.65 -8.07
N TYR A 169 -13.10 -5.71 -8.81
CA TYR A 169 -11.84 -6.44 -8.74
C TYR A 169 -11.03 -6.28 -10.03
N VAL A 170 -9.73 -6.08 -9.88
CA VAL A 170 -8.74 -6.19 -10.94
C VAL A 170 -7.63 -7.09 -10.42
N VAL A 171 -7.74 -8.40 -10.68
CA VAL A 171 -6.87 -9.42 -10.10
C VAL A 171 -5.97 -10.02 -11.17
N ASP A 172 -4.67 -9.72 -11.05
CA ASP A 172 -3.59 -10.17 -11.92
C ASP A 172 -3.96 -10.03 -13.40
N PRO A 173 -4.27 -8.82 -13.90
CA PRO A 173 -4.83 -8.64 -15.25
C PRO A 173 -3.94 -9.26 -16.33
N ALA A 174 -4.54 -9.66 -17.45
CA ALA A 174 -3.82 -10.24 -18.57
C ALA A 174 -2.84 -9.22 -19.17
N LEU A 175 -1.55 -9.35 -18.85
CA LEU A 175 -0.49 -8.55 -19.43
C LEU A 175 0.03 -9.19 -20.73
N GLN A 176 0.63 -8.37 -21.60
CA GLN A 176 1.25 -8.81 -22.86
C GLN A 176 2.28 -9.95 -22.69
N TYR A 177 2.93 -10.00 -21.52
CA TYR A 177 3.95 -10.99 -21.19
C TYR A 177 3.51 -11.89 -20.03
N PRO A 178 3.14 -13.16 -20.29
CA PRO A 178 2.63 -14.08 -19.27
C PRO A 178 3.60 -14.36 -18.11
N GLN A 179 4.90 -14.21 -18.34
CA GLN A 179 5.94 -14.39 -17.31
C GLN A 179 5.90 -13.34 -16.20
N HIS A 180 5.06 -12.30 -16.32
CA HIS A 180 4.80 -11.31 -15.28
C HIS A 180 3.53 -11.65 -14.49
N GLN A 181 3.19 -12.91 -14.33
CA GLN A 181 2.09 -13.30 -13.44
C GLN A 181 2.50 -13.08 -11.97
N VAL A 182 1.62 -12.46 -11.17
CA VAL A 182 1.88 -12.23 -9.73
C VAL A 182 1.48 -13.46 -8.92
N LEU A 183 0.29 -14.00 -9.20
CA LEU A 183 -0.28 -15.11 -8.45
C LEU A 183 0.17 -16.46 -9.00
N THR A 184 0.29 -17.47 -8.15
CA THR A 184 0.50 -18.86 -8.62
C THR A 184 -0.81 -19.47 -9.12
N ALA A 185 -0.76 -20.67 -9.71
CA ALA A 185 -1.98 -21.38 -10.10
C ALA A 185 -2.93 -21.65 -8.92
N GLU A 186 -2.40 -21.94 -7.72
CA GLU A 186 -3.23 -22.06 -6.51
C GLU A 186 -3.74 -20.69 -6.04
N GLY A 187 -2.91 -19.64 -6.11
CA GLY A 187 -3.35 -18.28 -5.81
C GLY A 187 -4.53 -17.84 -6.67
N LEU A 188 -4.47 -18.11 -7.98
CA LEU A 188 -5.58 -17.87 -8.90
C LEU A 188 -6.85 -18.63 -8.49
N ARG A 189 -6.73 -19.92 -8.12
CA ARG A 189 -7.89 -20.72 -7.67
C ARG A 189 -8.53 -20.15 -6.40
N ARG A 190 -7.74 -19.70 -5.42
CA ARG A 190 -8.26 -19.08 -4.20
C ARG A 190 -8.99 -17.77 -4.51
N PHE A 191 -8.46 -16.94 -5.39
CA PHE A 191 -9.15 -15.73 -5.84
C PHE A 191 -10.43 -16.04 -6.62
N SER A 192 -10.44 -17.03 -7.51
CA SER A 192 -11.67 -17.45 -8.19
C SER A 192 -12.77 -17.83 -7.19
N ARG A 193 -12.43 -18.61 -6.15
CA ARG A 193 -13.37 -18.95 -5.08
C ARG A 193 -13.88 -17.71 -4.34
N ARG A 194 -12.98 -16.78 -4.02
CA ARG A 194 -13.37 -15.53 -3.35
C ARG A 194 -14.32 -14.70 -4.20
N LEU A 195 -14.05 -14.57 -5.50
CA LEU A 195 -14.94 -13.86 -6.42
C LEU A 195 -16.30 -14.57 -6.57
N ASP A 196 -16.33 -15.90 -6.52
CA ASP A 196 -17.59 -16.67 -6.48
C ASP A 196 -18.40 -16.36 -5.21
N GLU A 197 -17.77 -16.28 -4.05
CA GLU A 197 -18.43 -15.91 -2.79
C GLU A 197 -19.05 -14.50 -2.87
N ILE A 198 -18.30 -13.53 -3.40
CA ILE A 198 -18.76 -12.15 -3.56
C ILE A 198 -19.89 -12.05 -4.59
N ARG A 199 -19.84 -12.87 -5.65
CA ARG A 199 -20.93 -13.00 -6.63
C ARG A 199 -22.18 -13.61 -6.02
N CYS A 200 -22.05 -14.67 -5.22
CA CYS A 200 -23.16 -15.28 -4.50
C CYS A 200 -23.80 -14.33 -3.48
N ALA A 201 -23.02 -13.39 -2.93
CA ALA A 201 -23.51 -12.31 -2.08
C ALA A 201 -24.10 -11.11 -2.86
N GLU A 202 -24.24 -11.21 -4.19
CA GLU A 202 -24.73 -10.14 -5.08
C GLU A 202 -23.93 -8.82 -4.96
N ARG A 203 -22.68 -8.93 -4.51
CA ARG A 203 -21.76 -7.82 -4.27
C ARG A 203 -20.76 -7.63 -5.40
N LEU A 204 -20.58 -8.61 -6.29
CA LEU A 204 -19.62 -8.51 -7.40
C LEU A 204 -20.15 -7.56 -8.48
N PHE A 205 -19.32 -6.63 -8.96
CA PHE A 205 -19.72 -5.73 -10.05
C PHE A 205 -20.16 -6.52 -11.30
N ALA A 206 -21.41 -6.32 -11.73
CA ALA A 206 -22.04 -7.06 -12.82
C ALA A 206 -22.18 -6.21 -14.10
N GLY A 207 -21.13 -5.48 -14.48
CA GLY A 207 -21.11 -4.72 -15.74
C GLY A 207 -20.82 -5.61 -16.95
N GLU A 208 -21.47 -5.31 -18.09
CA GLU A 208 -21.26 -6.06 -19.35
C GLU A 208 -19.82 -6.01 -19.86
N LEU A 209 -19.08 -4.95 -19.51
CA LEU A 209 -17.77 -4.62 -20.10
C LEU A 209 -16.56 -4.97 -19.22
N LEU A 210 -16.71 -4.99 -17.89
CA LEU A 210 -15.58 -5.26 -16.98
C LEU A 210 -15.60 -6.71 -16.50
N PRO A 211 -14.75 -7.60 -17.05
CA PRO A 211 -14.69 -8.99 -16.61
C PRO A 211 -14.15 -9.12 -15.18
N GLN A 212 -14.96 -9.69 -14.30
CA GLN A 212 -14.61 -9.94 -12.90
C GLN A 212 -14.07 -11.36 -12.70
N ASN A 213 -12.89 -11.65 -13.25
CA ASN A 213 -12.18 -12.91 -13.03
C ASN A 213 -10.66 -12.65 -12.95
N PRO A 214 -9.88 -13.48 -12.24
CA PRO A 214 -8.43 -13.38 -12.27
C PRO A 214 -7.90 -13.57 -13.70
N ARG A 215 -6.81 -12.87 -14.07
CA ARG A 215 -6.23 -12.92 -15.43
C ARG A 215 -7.15 -12.43 -16.54
N ALA A 216 -8.24 -11.73 -16.23
CA ALA A 216 -9.09 -11.14 -17.25
C ALA A 216 -8.37 -10.00 -17.98
N THR A 217 -8.78 -9.74 -19.22
CA THR A 217 -8.38 -8.54 -19.96
C THR A 217 -9.11 -7.35 -19.38
N VAL A 218 -8.36 -6.46 -18.72
CA VAL A 218 -8.90 -5.23 -18.13
C VAL A 218 -8.08 -4.07 -18.66
N THR A 219 -8.69 -3.22 -19.46
CA THR A 219 -8.09 -2.01 -20.02
C THR A 219 -8.55 -0.76 -19.26
N ARG A 220 -7.86 0.36 -19.42
CA ARG A 220 -8.17 1.62 -18.72
C ARG A 220 -9.60 2.10 -18.93
N ASP A 221 -10.18 1.79 -20.08
CA ASP A 221 -11.48 2.23 -20.51
C ASP A 221 -12.61 1.51 -19.75
N VAL A 222 -12.57 0.18 -19.77
CA VAL A 222 -13.52 -0.66 -19.03
C VAL A 222 -13.43 -0.44 -17.52
N LEU A 223 -12.24 -0.10 -17.01
CA LEU A 223 -12.06 0.31 -15.62
C LEU A 223 -12.72 1.66 -15.34
N SER A 224 -12.49 2.67 -16.17
CA SER A 224 -13.14 3.99 -16.04
C SER A 224 -14.66 3.86 -16.03
N ASP A 225 -15.22 3.08 -16.94
CA ASP A 225 -16.68 2.89 -17.03
C ASP A 225 -17.24 2.28 -15.75
N ALA A 226 -16.57 1.27 -15.18
CA ALA A 226 -16.97 0.70 -13.90
C ALA A 226 -16.86 1.70 -12.75
N LEU A 227 -15.77 2.48 -12.68
CA LEU A 227 -15.56 3.49 -11.63
C LEU A 227 -16.60 4.62 -11.66
N LYS A 228 -17.15 4.93 -12.84
CA LYS A 228 -18.22 5.93 -13.01
C LYS A 228 -19.59 5.45 -12.50
N THR A 229 -19.72 4.20 -12.09
CA THR A 229 -20.93 3.66 -11.46
C THR A 229 -20.84 3.70 -9.92
N PRO A 230 -21.98 3.58 -9.19
CA PRO A 230 -21.94 3.42 -7.74
C PRO A 230 -21.23 2.12 -7.34
N ILE A 231 -20.06 2.24 -6.71
CA ILE A 231 -19.26 1.10 -6.23
C ILE A 231 -18.78 1.37 -4.80
N SER A 232 -18.64 0.30 -4.02
CA SER A 232 -18.23 0.39 -2.61
C SER A 232 -16.72 0.50 -2.45
N ARG A 233 -15.98 -0.37 -3.17
CA ARG A 233 -14.52 -0.44 -3.08
C ARG A 233 -13.89 -1.03 -4.34
N LEU A 234 -12.59 -0.77 -4.51
CA LEU A 234 -11.75 -1.32 -5.57
C LEU A 234 -10.63 -2.17 -4.96
N MET A 235 -10.46 -3.40 -5.44
CA MET A 235 -9.33 -4.27 -5.13
C MET A 235 -8.47 -4.49 -6.37
N TYR A 236 -7.21 -4.07 -6.32
CA TYR A 236 -6.20 -4.34 -7.33
C TYR A 236 -5.14 -5.29 -6.78
N VAL A 237 -4.89 -6.39 -7.50
CA VAL A 237 -3.75 -7.29 -7.27
C VAL A 237 -2.97 -7.36 -8.57
N GLY A 238 -1.69 -6.96 -8.58
CA GLY A 238 -0.97 -6.93 -9.86
C GLY A 238 0.40 -6.27 -9.77
N HIS A 239 0.89 -5.80 -10.91
CA HIS A 239 2.18 -5.09 -10.98
C HIS A 239 1.96 -3.58 -10.85
N ILE A 240 2.75 -2.98 -9.98
CA ILE A 240 2.96 -1.55 -9.98
C ILE A 240 4.41 -1.32 -10.42
N SER A 241 4.62 -0.31 -11.24
CA SER A 241 5.95 0.15 -11.60
C SER A 241 6.09 1.61 -11.22
N SER A 242 7.29 1.99 -10.79
CA SER A 242 7.65 3.37 -10.59
C SER A 242 9.13 3.55 -10.90
N ASP A 243 9.47 4.72 -11.42
CA ASP A 243 10.81 5.26 -11.34
C ASP A 243 10.94 6.02 -10.01
N PRO A 244 11.85 5.63 -9.10
CA PRO A 244 12.09 6.33 -7.84
C PRO A 244 12.49 7.81 -8.01
N TYR A 245 12.95 8.20 -9.20
CA TYR A 245 13.34 9.58 -9.51
C TYR A 245 12.22 10.39 -10.18
N GLU A 246 11.10 9.74 -10.56
CA GLU A 246 9.95 10.39 -11.18
C GLU A 246 8.67 9.96 -10.44
N PRO A 247 8.29 10.57 -9.30
CA PRO A 247 7.17 10.10 -8.47
C PRO A 247 5.84 9.92 -9.22
N GLY A 248 5.53 10.80 -10.17
CA GLY A 248 4.33 10.69 -11.00
C GLY A 248 4.30 9.45 -11.92
N SER A 249 5.42 8.73 -12.06
CA SER A 249 5.52 7.50 -12.86
C SER A 249 4.94 6.26 -12.20
N ALA A 250 4.62 6.31 -10.89
CA ALA A 250 4.00 5.19 -10.20
C ALA A 250 2.69 4.78 -10.91
N ALA A 251 2.61 3.55 -11.40
CA ALA A 251 1.57 3.14 -12.33
C ALA A 251 1.13 1.69 -12.14
N ILE A 252 -0.19 1.47 -12.16
CA ILE A 252 -0.77 0.13 -12.18
C ILE A 252 -0.70 -0.44 -13.60
N HIS A 253 -0.39 -1.73 -13.71
CA HIS A 253 -0.36 -2.42 -14.99
C HIS A 253 -1.71 -3.05 -15.26
N LEU A 254 -2.27 -2.68 -16.40
CA LEU A 254 -3.51 -3.18 -16.97
C LEU A 254 -3.19 -3.92 -18.29
N SER A 255 -4.22 -4.37 -19.00
CA SER A 255 -4.09 -5.04 -20.31
C SER A 255 -3.80 -4.10 -21.48
N ASP A 256 -3.70 -2.79 -21.22
CA ASP A 256 -3.38 -1.77 -22.21
C ASP A 256 -2.01 -2.00 -22.88
N VAL A 257 -2.01 -2.01 -24.21
CA VAL A 257 -0.82 -2.15 -25.06
C VAL A 257 -0.82 -1.07 -26.14
N LEU A 258 0.35 -0.79 -26.72
CA LEU A 258 0.42 0.06 -27.91
C LEU A 258 -0.54 -0.42 -29.00
N PRO A 259 -1.20 0.50 -29.74
CA PRO A 259 -0.96 1.95 -29.81
C PRO A 259 -1.76 2.79 -28.80
N CYS A 260 -2.28 2.21 -27.71
CA CYS A 260 -2.91 2.96 -26.62
C CYS A 260 -2.00 4.11 -26.13
N LYS A 261 -2.59 5.24 -25.74
CA LYS A 261 -1.88 6.42 -25.23
C LYS A 261 -2.08 6.55 -23.72
N GLY A 262 -1.04 6.97 -23.00
CA GLY A 262 -1.03 7.21 -21.56
C GLY A 262 -0.01 8.29 -21.20
N MET A 263 -0.11 8.87 -19.99
CA MET A 263 0.76 9.95 -19.54
C MET A 263 2.17 9.44 -19.22
N HIS A 264 2.26 8.16 -18.84
CA HIS A 264 3.52 7.47 -18.67
C HIS A 264 3.98 6.78 -19.95
N ARG A 265 5.30 6.71 -20.13
CA ARG A 265 5.95 6.03 -21.26
C ARG A 265 5.61 4.55 -21.25
N ALA A 266 5.42 3.96 -22.44
CA ALA A 266 5.16 2.54 -22.56
C ALA A 266 6.37 1.72 -22.04
N VAL A 267 6.09 0.68 -21.25
CA VAL A 267 7.09 -0.22 -20.69
C VAL A 267 7.01 -1.56 -21.42
N LYS A 268 7.98 -1.84 -22.29
CA LYS A 268 8.04 -3.05 -23.13
C LYS A 268 6.78 -3.25 -24.00
N GLY A 269 6.05 -2.19 -24.37
CA GLY A 269 4.83 -2.28 -25.17
C GLY A 269 3.52 -2.25 -24.37
N SER A 270 3.58 -2.47 -23.05
CA SER A 270 2.49 -2.18 -22.12
C SER A 270 2.39 -0.68 -21.84
N VAL A 271 1.17 -0.16 -21.75
CA VAL A 271 0.90 1.26 -21.45
C VAL A 271 0.24 1.34 -20.08
N PRO A 272 1.02 1.49 -18.98
CA PRO A 272 0.46 1.43 -17.63
C PRO A 272 -0.37 2.69 -17.32
N LEU A 273 -1.24 2.59 -16.31
CA LEU A 273 -2.08 3.70 -15.84
C LEU A 273 -1.42 4.34 -14.61
N SER A 274 -0.87 5.52 -14.79
CA SER A 274 0.01 6.20 -13.83
C SER A 274 -0.70 7.17 -12.89
N ALA A 275 0.00 7.58 -11.84
CA ALA A 275 -0.43 8.65 -10.95
C ALA A 275 -0.69 9.96 -11.72
N LEU A 276 0.07 10.23 -12.78
CA LEU A 276 -0.18 11.38 -13.66
C LEU A 276 -1.47 11.24 -14.46
N ASP A 277 -1.83 10.03 -14.91
CA ASP A 277 -3.13 9.79 -15.54
C ASP A 277 -4.26 10.10 -14.54
N PHE A 278 -4.19 9.53 -13.33
CA PHE A 278 -5.19 9.76 -12.28
C PHE A 278 -5.30 11.22 -11.82
N ARG A 279 -4.21 12.00 -11.89
CA ARG A 279 -4.20 13.40 -11.45
C ARG A 279 -4.60 14.36 -12.56
N LEU A 280 -3.99 14.22 -13.74
CA LEU A 280 -4.05 15.23 -14.81
C LEU A 280 -5.06 14.88 -15.89
N GLY A 281 -5.42 13.60 -16.04
CA GLY A 281 -6.27 13.13 -17.12
C GLY A 281 -5.75 13.60 -18.48
N THR A 282 -6.58 14.35 -19.21
CA THR A 282 -6.27 14.89 -20.54
C THR A 282 -6.00 16.39 -20.55
N THR A 283 -5.95 17.05 -19.39
CA THR A 283 -5.90 18.52 -19.30
C THR A 283 -4.68 19.19 -19.93
N LEU A 284 -3.56 18.48 -20.04
CA LEU A 284 -2.33 18.99 -20.65
C LEU A 284 -2.21 18.65 -22.15
N ILE A 285 -3.25 18.08 -22.74
CA ILE A 285 -3.24 17.56 -24.10
C ILE A 285 -4.21 18.37 -24.94
N ASP A 286 -3.74 18.94 -26.04
CA ASP A 286 -4.57 19.71 -27.00
C ASP A 286 -4.66 18.97 -28.35
N ASP A 287 -5.04 17.69 -28.27
CA ASP A 287 -5.24 16.79 -29.41
C ASP A 287 -6.51 15.94 -29.17
N PRO A 288 -7.61 16.21 -29.88
CA PRO A 288 -8.85 15.46 -29.74
C PRO A 288 -8.69 13.94 -29.93
N ALA A 289 -7.79 13.50 -30.81
CA ALA A 289 -7.55 12.06 -31.01
C ALA A 289 -6.89 11.39 -29.79
N VAL A 290 -6.20 12.18 -28.95
CA VAL A 290 -5.69 11.68 -27.66
C VAL A 290 -6.80 11.67 -26.63
N TRP A 291 -7.69 12.66 -26.60
CA TRP A 291 -8.81 12.68 -25.66
C TRP A 291 -9.68 11.42 -25.80
N ASP A 292 -9.99 11.03 -27.04
CA ASP A 292 -10.71 9.78 -27.33
C ASP A 292 -9.99 8.56 -26.71
N SER A 293 -8.65 8.53 -26.77
CA SER A 293 -7.83 7.44 -26.20
C SER A 293 -7.86 7.39 -24.67
N TYR A 294 -8.30 8.48 -24.01
CA TYR A 294 -8.43 8.62 -22.56
C TYR A 294 -9.89 8.63 -22.10
N LEU A 295 -10.83 8.31 -22.98
CA LEU A 295 -12.27 8.40 -22.72
C LEU A 295 -12.76 9.80 -22.35
N ALA A 296 -12.10 10.81 -22.88
CA ALA A 296 -12.50 12.19 -22.72
C ALA A 296 -12.95 12.76 -24.07
N ASP A 297 -13.98 13.59 -24.05
CA ASP A 297 -14.49 14.35 -25.19
C ASP A 297 -13.99 15.81 -25.20
N ARG A 298 -13.33 16.20 -24.10
CA ARG A 298 -12.77 17.52 -23.82
C ARG A 298 -11.57 17.36 -22.87
N PRO A 299 -10.84 18.44 -22.57
CA PRO A 299 -9.94 18.44 -21.41
C PRO A 299 -10.71 18.07 -20.13
N GLN A 300 -10.35 16.93 -19.53
CA GLN A 300 -10.93 16.37 -18.31
C GLN A 300 -9.81 16.01 -17.35
N LEU A 301 -10.00 16.30 -16.07
CA LEU A 301 -9.07 15.88 -15.02
C LEU A 301 -9.21 14.38 -14.75
N GLY A 302 -8.18 13.79 -14.15
CA GLY A 302 -8.17 12.34 -13.90
C GLY A 302 -9.21 11.89 -12.88
N ASP A 303 -9.67 12.76 -11.97
CA ASP A 303 -10.78 12.48 -11.05
C ASP A 303 -12.16 12.44 -11.75
N GLU A 304 -12.29 13.06 -12.93
CA GLU A 304 -13.48 12.96 -13.78
C GLU A 304 -13.47 11.66 -14.62
N ILE A 305 -12.28 11.19 -15.03
CA ILE A 305 -12.12 9.99 -15.85
C ILE A 305 -12.12 8.72 -14.98
N TRP A 306 -11.42 8.73 -13.84
CA TRP A 306 -11.32 7.62 -12.89
C TRP A 306 -11.75 8.02 -11.48
N PRO A 307 -13.06 8.25 -11.26
CA PRO A 307 -13.60 8.57 -9.95
C PRO A 307 -13.44 7.38 -8.99
N MET A 308 -12.53 7.49 -8.02
CA MET A 308 -12.24 6.40 -7.07
C MET A 308 -13.37 6.17 -6.06
N PRO A 309 -13.63 4.91 -5.64
CA PRO A 309 -14.50 4.62 -4.50
C PRO A 309 -13.86 5.03 -3.18
N VAL A 310 -14.65 5.06 -2.11
CA VAL A 310 -14.18 5.44 -0.75
C VAL A 310 -13.04 4.55 -0.23
N ARG A 311 -12.98 3.28 -0.64
CA ARG A 311 -11.93 2.34 -0.23
C ARG A 311 -11.24 1.73 -1.44
N VAL A 312 -9.91 1.82 -1.45
CA VAL A 312 -9.07 1.23 -2.50
C VAL A 312 -7.97 0.39 -1.85
N ALA A 313 -7.77 -0.82 -2.35
CA ALA A 313 -6.66 -1.68 -1.98
C ALA A 313 -5.79 -1.98 -3.20
N LEU A 314 -4.49 -1.76 -3.06
CA LEU A 314 -3.47 -2.02 -4.08
C LEU A 314 -2.44 -3.01 -3.52
N VAL A 315 -2.65 -4.31 -3.74
CA VAL A 315 -1.72 -5.34 -3.28
C VAL A 315 -0.79 -5.74 -4.44
N ALA A 316 0.40 -5.14 -4.46
CA ALA A 316 1.25 -5.19 -5.64
C ALA A 316 2.76 -5.11 -5.33
N CYS A 317 3.56 -5.24 -6.40
CA CYS A 317 4.97 -4.89 -6.42
C CYS A 317 5.14 -3.35 -6.26
N GLU A 318 5.24 -2.87 -5.02
CA GLU A 318 5.54 -1.47 -4.64
C GLU A 318 4.47 -0.43 -4.98
N GLY A 319 3.44 -0.30 -4.13
CA GLY A 319 2.38 0.70 -4.31
C GLY A 319 2.48 1.97 -3.48
N SER A 320 3.46 2.12 -2.58
CA SER A 320 3.63 3.30 -1.69
C SER A 320 4.89 4.13 -2.00
N VAL A 321 5.11 4.42 -3.28
CA VAL A 321 6.28 5.19 -3.74
C VAL A 321 6.14 6.68 -3.37
N ASP A 322 4.92 7.15 -3.11
CA ASP A 322 4.58 8.53 -2.75
C ASP A 322 5.52 9.14 -1.69
N TYR A 323 5.82 8.38 -0.64
CA TYR A 323 6.64 8.87 0.46
C TYR A 323 8.14 8.76 0.21
N ARG A 324 8.59 8.05 -0.83
CA ARG A 324 10.03 7.85 -1.15
C ARG A 324 10.64 9.03 -1.89
N THR A 325 9.84 10.04 -2.24
CA THR A 325 10.26 11.20 -2.99
C THR A 325 9.81 12.47 -2.29
N VAL A 326 10.47 13.59 -2.61
CA VAL A 326 10.12 14.90 -2.02
C VAL A 326 8.77 15.40 -2.54
N GLU A 327 8.37 14.96 -3.74
CA GLU A 327 7.10 15.31 -4.37
C GLU A 327 6.03 14.26 -4.08
N THR A 328 4.97 14.65 -3.37
CA THR A 328 3.84 13.77 -3.01
C THR A 328 2.81 13.67 -4.16
N TYR A 329 3.30 13.30 -5.35
CA TYR A 329 2.51 13.11 -6.58
C TYR A 329 2.35 11.64 -6.98
N GLY A 330 2.57 10.71 -6.05
CA GLY A 330 2.48 9.29 -6.35
C GLY A 330 1.04 8.79 -6.45
N LEU A 331 0.94 7.48 -6.62
CA LEU A 331 -0.29 6.77 -6.93
C LEU A 331 -1.31 6.87 -5.78
N VAL A 332 -0.87 6.80 -4.52
CA VAL A 332 -1.77 6.89 -3.36
C VAL A 332 -2.41 8.28 -3.29
N MET A 333 -1.62 9.35 -3.44
CA MET A 333 -2.15 10.71 -3.40
C MET A 333 -3.10 11.00 -4.56
N ALA A 334 -2.84 10.44 -5.75
CA ALA A 334 -3.75 10.57 -6.89
C ALA A 334 -5.09 9.88 -6.60
N ILE A 335 -5.08 8.67 -6.04
CA ILE A 335 -6.30 7.91 -5.69
C ILE A 335 -7.13 8.63 -4.62
N LEU A 336 -6.49 9.18 -3.59
CA LEU A 336 -7.17 9.95 -2.54
C LEU A 336 -7.82 11.23 -3.10
N ASN A 337 -7.13 11.93 -4.03
CA ASN A 337 -7.67 13.09 -4.74
C ASN A 337 -8.88 12.75 -5.60
N SER A 338 -8.89 11.55 -6.19
CA SER A 338 -10.01 11.04 -6.98
C SER A 338 -11.19 10.54 -6.14
N GLY A 339 -11.16 10.66 -4.81
CA GLY A 339 -12.33 10.45 -3.93
C GLY A 339 -12.18 9.34 -2.88
N ALA A 340 -11.07 8.61 -2.85
CA ALA A 340 -10.85 7.58 -1.83
C ALA A 340 -10.58 8.17 -0.46
N GLU A 341 -11.18 7.63 0.60
CA GLU A 341 -10.83 7.93 1.99
C GLU A 341 -9.68 7.06 2.48
N LEU A 342 -9.71 5.77 2.14
CA LEU A 342 -8.72 4.79 2.57
C LEU A 342 -8.05 4.18 1.35
N VAL A 343 -6.72 4.25 1.34
CA VAL A 343 -5.89 3.48 0.42
C VAL A 343 -5.01 2.53 1.23
N THR A 344 -5.18 1.23 1.00
CA THR A 344 -4.29 0.20 1.55
C THR A 344 -3.34 -0.25 0.46
N THR A 345 -2.05 -0.24 0.75
CA THR A 345 -1.00 -0.52 -0.23
C THR A 345 0.19 -1.24 0.41
N THR A 346 1.25 -1.50 -0.35
CA THR A 346 2.49 -2.10 0.12
C THR A 346 3.67 -1.14 -0.01
N ARG A 347 4.49 -1.04 1.04
CA ARG A 347 5.63 -0.10 1.10
C ARG A 347 6.90 -0.57 0.40
N TRP A 348 6.90 -1.81 -0.07
CA TRP A 348 7.93 -2.40 -0.92
C TRP A 348 7.32 -3.50 -1.79
N PRO A 349 8.02 -3.97 -2.84
CA PRO A 349 7.53 -5.09 -3.64
C PRO A 349 7.36 -6.36 -2.82
N LEU A 350 6.20 -6.99 -2.89
CA LEU A 350 5.97 -8.28 -2.22
C LEU A 350 6.75 -9.40 -2.94
N PRO A 351 7.32 -10.38 -2.20
CA PRO A 351 7.79 -11.62 -2.81
C PRO A 351 6.65 -12.33 -3.52
N SER A 352 6.91 -12.98 -4.66
CA SER A 352 5.95 -13.93 -5.21
C SER A 352 5.86 -15.17 -4.33
N ASP A 353 4.70 -15.84 -4.28
CA ASP A 353 4.56 -17.13 -3.58
C ASP A 353 5.54 -18.19 -4.10
N ARG A 354 5.97 -18.07 -5.37
CA ARG A 354 7.03 -18.90 -5.94
C ARG A 354 8.37 -18.74 -5.22
N ALA A 355 8.70 -17.54 -4.73
CA ALA A 355 9.92 -17.32 -3.96
C ALA A 355 9.87 -18.05 -2.61
N PHE A 356 8.71 -18.12 -1.97
CA PHE A 356 8.51 -18.90 -0.75
C PHE A 356 8.66 -20.41 -1.02
N HIS A 357 8.06 -20.94 -2.10
CA HIS A 357 8.24 -22.35 -2.46
C HIS A 357 9.69 -22.74 -2.76
N ILE A 358 10.51 -21.81 -3.26
CA ILE A 358 11.94 -22.04 -3.49
C ILE A 358 12.72 -21.97 -2.17
N GLY A 359 12.35 -21.04 -1.29
CA GLY A 359 13.00 -20.86 0.02
C GLY A 359 12.64 -21.93 1.05
N ASP A 360 11.48 -22.58 0.88
CA ASP A 360 10.94 -23.63 1.73
C ASP A 360 10.24 -24.69 0.86
N THR A 361 10.98 -25.73 0.51
CA THR A 361 10.52 -26.81 -0.38
C THR A 361 9.62 -27.83 0.31
N GLY A 362 9.49 -27.77 1.65
CA GLY A 362 8.73 -28.73 2.46
C GLY A 362 7.30 -28.31 2.75
N ASN A 363 7.00 -27.01 2.67
CA ASN A 363 5.70 -26.44 3.03
C ASN A 363 5.29 -25.34 2.04
N PRO A 364 4.57 -25.66 0.93
CA PRO A 364 4.22 -24.67 -0.08
C PRO A 364 3.13 -23.71 0.44
N ALA A 365 3.56 -22.68 1.15
CA ALA A 365 2.71 -21.59 1.63
C ALA A 365 2.51 -20.53 0.54
N LEU A 366 1.43 -19.75 0.66
CA LEU A 366 1.11 -18.66 -0.26
C LEU A 366 0.95 -17.32 0.47
N PRO A 367 1.98 -16.80 1.19
CA PRO A 367 1.83 -15.65 2.06
C PRO A 367 1.37 -14.38 1.33
N THR A 368 1.74 -14.20 0.06
CA THR A 368 1.33 -13.03 -0.73
C THR A 368 -0.12 -13.15 -1.20
N THR A 369 -0.55 -14.35 -1.61
CA THR A 369 -1.98 -14.60 -1.88
C THR A 369 -2.81 -14.44 -0.60
N GLU A 370 -2.36 -15.01 0.52
CA GLU A 370 -3.05 -14.94 1.82
C GLU A 370 -3.19 -13.48 2.26
N LEU A 371 -2.12 -12.70 2.20
CA LEU A 371 -2.16 -11.27 2.46
C LEU A 371 -3.21 -10.53 1.61
N ALA A 372 -3.23 -10.80 0.30
CA ALA A 372 -4.16 -10.11 -0.60
C ALA A 372 -5.63 -10.45 -0.30
N LEU A 373 -5.91 -11.69 0.10
CA LEU A 373 -7.25 -12.12 0.53
C LEU A 373 -7.64 -11.51 1.88
N GLU A 374 -6.71 -11.40 2.83
CA GLU A 374 -6.97 -10.76 4.13
C GLU A 374 -7.24 -9.26 3.98
N VAL A 375 -6.50 -8.59 3.08
CA VAL A 375 -6.79 -7.18 2.72
C VAL A 375 -8.18 -7.06 2.11
N ASP A 376 -8.56 -7.96 1.20
CA ASP A 376 -9.91 -7.96 0.63
C ASP A 376 -11.01 -8.13 1.70
N CYS A 377 -10.86 -9.13 2.58
CA CYS A 377 -11.81 -9.41 3.66
C CYS A 377 -11.93 -8.23 4.63
N ALA A 378 -10.81 -7.61 5.01
CA ALA A 378 -10.81 -6.47 5.91
C ALA A 378 -11.49 -5.24 5.31
N HIS A 379 -11.34 -5.02 3.99
CA HIS A 379 -11.97 -3.87 3.32
C HIS A 379 -13.50 -3.94 3.26
N ASP A 380 -14.11 -5.10 3.51
CA ASP A 380 -15.56 -5.24 3.72
C ASP A 380 -16.01 -4.91 5.14
N GLN A 381 -15.09 -4.87 6.12
CA GLN A 381 -15.43 -4.62 7.53
C GLN A 381 -15.63 -3.13 7.83
N PRO A 382 -16.41 -2.76 8.86
CA PRO A 382 -16.54 -1.36 9.27
C PRO A 382 -15.19 -0.69 9.62
N ASP A 383 -14.28 -1.42 10.27
CA ASP A 383 -12.93 -0.97 10.61
C ASP A 383 -11.86 -1.84 9.90
N PRO A 384 -11.50 -1.51 8.64
CA PRO A 384 -10.52 -2.28 7.88
C PRO A 384 -9.11 -2.22 8.47
N VAL A 385 -8.74 -1.10 9.10
CA VAL A 385 -7.40 -0.93 9.69
C VAL A 385 -7.28 -1.75 10.97
N GLY A 386 -8.30 -1.72 11.83
CA GLY A 386 -8.37 -2.57 13.01
C GLY A 386 -8.35 -4.07 12.66
N ALA A 387 -9.14 -4.49 11.69
CA ALA A 387 -9.19 -5.89 11.25
C ALA A 387 -7.84 -6.40 10.72
N LEU A 388 -7.15 -5.61 9.87
CA LEU A 388 -5.82 -5.99 9.39
C LEU A 388 -4.76 -5.95 10.48
N ARG A 389 -4.85 -5.01 11.42
CA ARG A 389 -3.95 -4.94 12.57
C ARG A 389 -4.05 -6.22 13.41
N GLU A 390 -5.24 -6.71 13.70
CA GLU A 390 -5.44 -7.96 14.45
C GLU A 390 -4.77 -9.14 13.74
N TRP A 391 -4.96 -9.25 12.42
CA TRP A 391 -4.29 -10.26 11.62
C TRP A 391 -2.75 -10.11 11.65
N GLN A 392 -2.23 -8.90 11.48
CA GLN A 392 -0.79 -8.63 11.53
C GLN A 392 -0.18 -8.94 12.91
N ILE A 393 -0.91 -8.71 14.01
CA ILE A 393 -0.48 -9.13 15.36
C ILE A 393 -0.41 -10.66 15.46
N ALA A 394 -1.39 -11.38 14.91
CA ALA A 394 -1.33 -12.84 14.87
C ALA A 394 -0.11 -13.32 14.04
N GLN A 395 0.16 -12.71 12.89
CA GLN A 395 1.36 -13.01 12.09
C GLN A 395 2.66 -12.72 12.85
N LEU A 396 2.71 -11.60 13.58
CA LEU A 396 3.82 -11.25 14.47
C LEU A 396 4.06 -12.35 15.51
N HIS A 397 3.01 -12.82 16.19
CA HIS A 397 3.12 -13.86 17.21
C HIS A 397 3.57 -15.20 16.63
N HIS A 398 3.03 -15.60 15.47
CA HIS A 398 3.51 -16.78 14.75
C HIS A 398 4.99 -16.67 14.38
N TRP A 399 5.41 -15.53 13.83
CA TRP A 399 6.81 -15.32 13.46
C TRP A 399 7.76 -15.30 14.66
N LEU A 400 7.34 -14.71 15.79
CA LEU A 400 8.17 -14.71 17.00
C LEU A 400 8.30 -16.12 17.61
N ALA A 401 7.25 -16.95 17.49
CA ALA A 401 7.28 -18.33 17.95
C ALA A 401 8.09 -19.24 17.01
N GLU A 402 7.95 -19.05 15.70
CA GLU A 402 8.51 -19.90 14.65
C GLU A 402 9.26 -19.04 13.60
N PRO A 403 10.39 -18.41 13.96
CA PRO A 403 11.06 -17.44 13.09
C PRO A 403 11.74 -18.06 11.86
N ASP A 404 11.91 -19.38 11.84
CA ASP A 404 12.44 -20.15 10.70
C ASP A 404 11.34 -20.49 9.67
N GLU A 405 10.06 -20.42 10.04
CA GLU A 405 8.92 -20.65 9.15
C GLU A 405 8.72 -19.43 8.24
N LEU A 406 9.26 -19.51 7.02
CA LEU A 406 9.30 -18.37 6.10
C LEU A 406 7.91 -17.80 5.78
N ARG A 407 6.86 -18.61 5.89
CA ARG A 407 5.48 -18.19 5.64
C ARG A 407 5.00 -17.07 6.57
N TYR A 408 5.56 -16.95 7.77
CA TYR A 408 5.22 -15.90 8.74
C TYR A 408 6.18 -14.70 8.66
N SER A 409 7.13 -14.70 7.72
CA SER A 409 8.12 -13.63 7.60
C SER A 409 7.45 -12.24 7.46
N PRO A 410 7.88 -11.23 8.25
CA PRO A 410 7.36 -9.86 8.16
C PRO A 410 7.51 -9.18 6.80
N ILE A 411 8.32 -9.72 5.91
CA ILE A 411 8.51 -9.18 4.55
C ILE A 411 7.20 -9.09 3.75
N THR A 412 6.15 -9.84 4.12
CA THR A 412 4.82 -9.76 3.50
C THR A 412 3.87 -8.93 4.34
N TRP A 413 3.51 -9.38 5.53
CA TRP A 413 2.46 -8.74 6.32
C TRP A 413 2.85 -7.36 6.86
N ALA A 414 4.14 -7.11 7.15
CA ALA A 414 4.60 -5.79 7.56
C ALA A 414 4.82 -4.85 6.36
N ALA A 415 4.59 -5.30 5.13
CA ALA A 415 4.64 -4.42 3.96
C ALA A 415 3.41 -3.50 3.89
N VAL A 416 2.27 -3.95 4.44
CA VAL A 416 0.98 -3.26 4.35
C VAL A 416 1.04 -1.90 5.00
N THR A 417 0.59 -0.87 4.30
CA THR A 417 0.36 0.46 4.85
C THR A 417 -1.05 0.93 4.54
N HIS A 418 -1.61 1.72 5.46
CA HIS A 418 -2.89 2.39 5.28
C HIS A 418 -2.65 3.88 5.18
N THR A 419 -3.11 4.53 4.12
CA THR A 419 -3.20 5.99 4.07
C THR A 419 -4.66 6.39 4.22
N VAL A 420 -4.95 7.21 5.22
CA VAL A 420 -6.32 7.62 5.57
C VAL A 420 -6.46 9.12 5.40
N ALA A 421 -7.39 9.52 4.55
CA ALA A 421 -7.77 10.91 4.31
C ALA A 421 -9.28 11.06 4.48
N GLN A 422 -9.72 11.15 5.73
CA GLN A 422 -11.12 11.41 6.07
C GLN A 422 -11.57 12.78 5.56
N ARG A 423 -12.88 12.95 5.40
CA ARG A 423 -13.46 14.28 5.19
C ARG A 423 -13.08 15.17 6.38
N ARG A 424 -12.53 16.35 6.10
CA ARG A 424 -12.34 17.41 7.11
C ARG A 424 -13.43 18.43 6.84
N ASP A 425 -14.32 18.59 7.82
CA ASP A 425 -15.39 19.60 7.78
C ASP A 425 -14.83 21.02 7.99
#